data_AF-M7TAN5-F1
#
_entry.id   AF-M7TAN5-F1
#
_cell.length_a   1.000
_cell.length_b   1.000
_cell.length_c   1.000
_cell.angle_alpha   90.00
_cell.angle_beta   90.00
_cell.angle_gamma   90.00
#
_symmetry.space_group_name_H-M   'P 1'
#
loop_
_entity.id
_entity.type
_entity.pdbx_description
1 polymer ?
#
loop_
_entity_poly.entity_id
_entity_poly.type
_entity_poly.pdbx_seq_one_letter_code
_entity_poly.pdbx_strand_id
1 'polypeptide(L)'
;MKLPEGYYGSVVEKGEPKPDGRSREEISDDIGVHGEQDDPIEVGALHGKSTFDEVVVWGHESTADSSADPYVRGMDEWISFAEQIHAYPTEKDTAAK
;
A
#
# COMPACT_ATOMS: atom_id res chain seq x y z
N MET A 1 -11.38 -10.13 -11.04
CA MET A 1 -11.73 -8.91 -10.27
C MET A 1 -10.73 -7.85 -10.66
N LYS A 2 -11.22 -6.78 -11.30
CA LYS A 2 -10.36 -5.66 -11.70
C LYS A 2 -10.06 -4.82 -10.47
N LEU A 3 -8.85 -4.28 -10.42
CA LEU A 3 -8.48 -3.32 -9.39
C LEU A 3 -9.26 -2.01 -9.58
N PRO A 4 -9.47 -1.23 -8.51
CA PRO A 4 -10.11 0.09 -8.59
C PRO A 4 -9.40 1.02 -9.58
N GLU A 5 -10.15 1.95 -10.16
CA GLU A 5 -9.61 2.91 -11.12
C GLU A 5 -8.48 3.75 -10.50
N GLY A 6 -7.38 3.93 -11.23
CA GLY A 6 -6.19 4.63 -10.72
C GLY A 6 -5.23 3.77 -9.90
N TYR A 7 -5.59 2.51 -9.60
CA TYR A 7 -4.73 1.56 -8.89
C TYR A 7 -4.19 0.48 -9.81
N TYR A 8 -3.01 -0.03 -9.49
CA TYR A 8 -2.41 -1.21 -10.09
C TYR A 8 -1.71 -2.05 -9.03
N GLY A 9 -1.64 -3.36 -9.27
CA GLY A 9 -0.92 -4.29 -8.44
C GLY A 9 0.54 -4.39 -8.85
N SER A 10 1.44 -4.57 -7.89
CA SER A 10 2.87 -4.75 -8.12
C SER A 10 3.37 -6.00 -7.40
N VAL A 11 4.08 -6.86 -8.12
CA VAL A 11 4.81 -7.99 -7.54
C VAL A 11 6.23 -7.52 -7.27
N VAL A 12 6.64 -7.57 -6.01
CA VAL A 12 7.96 -7.13 -5.57
C VAL A 12 8.73 -8.28 -4.92
N GLU A 13 10.04 -8.30 -5.12
CA GLU A 13 10.97 -9.18 -4.43
C GLU A 13 11.75 -8.39 -3.38
N LYS A 14 11.87 -8.96 -2.18
CA LYS A 14 12.69 -8.40 -1.11
C LYS A 14 14.17 -8.59 -1.44
N GLY A 15 14.91 -7.50 -1.57
CA GLY A 15 16.37 -7.51 -1.66
C GLY A 15 17.02 -7.77 -0.30
N GLU A 16 18.32 -8.07 -0.32
CA GLU A 16 19.08 -8.25 0.92
C GLU A 16 19.09 -6.93 1.72
N PRO A 17 18.73 -6.98 3.03
CA PRO A 17 18.80 -5.81 3.88
C PRO A 17 20.23 -5.30 3.97
N LYS A 18 20.39 -3.97 3.90
CA LYS A 18 21.67 -3.31 4.06
C LYS A 18 21.54 -2.21 5.11
N PRO A 19 22.60 -1.91 5.86
CA PRO A 19 22.60 -0.73 6.71
C PRO A 19 22.35 0.50 5.83
N ASP A 20 21.29 1.23 6.14
CA ASP A 20 20.94 2.47 5.46
C ASP A 20 21.98 3.54 5.86
N GLY A 21 22.40 4.36 4.88
CA GLY A 21 23.37 5.43 5.10
C GLY A 21 22.76 6.71 5.68
N ARG A 22 21.43 6.78 5.76
CA ARG A 22 20.66 7.89 6.35
C ARG A 22 20.66 7.83 7.87
N SER A 23 20.44 8.97 8.52
CA SER A 23 20.31 9.03 9.97
C SER A 23 19.05 8.29 10.45
N ARG A 24 19.07 7.82 11.69
CA ARG A 24 17.92 7.11 12.27
C ARG A 24 16.70 8.02 12.38
N GLU A 25 16.89 9.31 12.66
CA GLU A 25 15.82 10.31 12.69
C GLU A 25 15.18 10.44 11.31
N GLU A 26 16.01 10.55 10.25
CA GLU A 26 15.52 10.61 8.86
C GLU A 26 14.72 9.34 8.50
N ILE A 27 15.19 8.16 8.92
CA ILE A 27 14.49 6.90 8.63
C ILE A 27 13.20 6.79 9.46
N SER A 28 13.23 7.16 10.74
CA SER A 28 12.10 7.10 11.68
C SER A 28 10.95 8.00 11.24
N ASP A 29 11.24 9.21 10.77
CA ASP A 29 10.24 10.14 10.24
C ASP A 29 9.62 9.62 8.94
N ASP A 30 10.41 8.98 8.06
CA ASP A 30 9.95 8.44 6.78
C ASP A 30 8.99 7.25 6.96
N ILE A 31 9.22 6.40 7.97
CA ILE A 31 8.41 5.19 8.24
C ILE A 31 7.44 5.33 9.41
N GLY A 32 7.39 6.49 10.06
CA GLY A 32 6.50 6.77 11.19
C GLY A 32 6.73 5.91 12.43
N VAL A 33 7.92 5.32 12.58
CA VAL A 33 8.28 4.46 13.71
C VAL A 33 9.09 5.28 14.71
N HIS A 34 8.42 5.80 15.74
CA HIS A 34 9.08 6.48 16.86
C HIS A 34 9.31 5.49 18.01
N GLY A 35 10.51 4.97 18.14
CA GLY A 35 10.88 4.06 19.23
C GLY A 35 12.36 4.16 19.58
N GLU A 36 12.69 4.03 20.86
CA GLU A 36 14.03 4.13 21.44
C GLU A 36 14.86 2.83 21.32
N GLN A 37 14.67 2.00 20.30
CA GLN A 37 15.54 0.82 20.10
C GLN A 37 16.86 1.20 19.43
N ASP A 38 17.97 1.09 20.17
CA ASP A 38 19.35 1.40 19.71
C ASP A 38 19.89 0.49 18.59
N ASP A 39 19.10 -0.46 18.09
CA ASP A 39 19.50 -1.31 16.99
C ASP A 39 19.48 -0.55 15.65
N PRO A 40 20.47 -0.77 14.75
CA PRO A 40 20.47 -0.17 13.42
C PRO A 40 19.22 -0.56 12.64
N ILE A 41 18.53 0.41 12.02
CA ILE A 41 17.38 0.13 11.16
C ILE A 41 17.90 -0.47 9.86
N GLU A 42 17.72 -1.78 9.69
CA GLU A 42 18.02 -2.45 8.43
C GLU A 42 16.92 -2.16 7.41
N VAL A 43 17.27 -1.49 6.32
CA VAL A 43 16.37 -1.19 5.22
C VAL A 43 16.66 -2.12 4.05
N GLY A 44 15.66 -2.88 3.62
CA GLY A 44 15.74 -3.76 2.45
C GLY A 44 15.09 -3.11 1.24
N ALA A 45 15.80 -3.04 0.11
CA ALA A 45 15.23 -2.57 -1.14
C ALA A 45 14.14 -3.54 -1.64
N LEU A 46 13.01 -3.02 -2.12
CA LEU A 46 12.01 -3.80 -2.85
C LEU A 46 12.27 -3.67 -4.36
N HIS A 47 12.44 -4.80 -5.03
CA HIS A 47 12.65 -4.85 -6.47
C HIS A 47 11.36 -5.25 -7.19
N GLY A 48 10.81 -4.34 -8.01
CA GLY A 48 9.65 -4.63 -8.84
C GLY A 48 9.94 -5.73 -9.87
N LYS A 49 9.05 -6.71 -9.96
CA LYS A 49 9.14 -7.85 -10.91
C LYS A 49 8.11 -7.73 -12.01
N SER A 50 6.88 -7.39 -11.66
CA SER A 50 5.77 -7.27 -12.60
C SER A 50 4.65 -6.43 -12.02
N THR A 51 3.73 -6.03 -12.87
CA THR A 51 2.49 -5.35 -12.49
C THR A 51 1.27 -6.13 -12.98
N PHE A 52 0.12 -5.90 -12.38
CA PHE A 52 -1.15 -6.51 -12.77
C PHE A 52 -2.34 -5.58 -12.50
N ASP A 53 -3.39 -5.70 -13.31
CA ASP A 53 -4.61 -4.87 -13.21
C ASP A 53 -5.83 -5.68 -12.76
N GLU A 54 -5.70 -7.00 -12.67
CA GLU A 54 -6.78 -7.92 -12.32
C GLU A 54 -6.25 -9.10 -11.48
N VAL A 55 -7.04 -9.50 -10.49
CA VAL A 55 -6.82 -10.68 -9.65
C VAL A 55 -7.98 -11.66 -9.82
N VAL A 56 -7.66 -12.95 -9.87
CA VAL A 56 -8.67 -14.02 -9.85
C VAL A 56 -8.66 -14.69 -8.49
N VAL A 57 -9.80 -14.66 -7.80
CA VAL A 57 -9.98 -15.29 -6.50
C VAL A 57 -10.64 -16.65 -6.68
N TRP A 58 -10.02 -17.68 -6.13
CA TRP A 58 -10.46 -19.07 -6.25
C TRP A 58 -10.99 -19.55 -4.90
N GLY A 59 -12.24 -20.03 -4.88
CA GLY A 59 -12.86 -20.68 -3.73
C GLY A 59 -13.08 -22.17 -4.00
N HIS A 60 -13.10 -22.98 -2.94
CA HIS A 60 -13.51 -24.38 -3.05
C HIS A 60 -15.01 -24.45 -3.34
N GLU A 61 -15.39 -24.97 -4.51
CA GLU A 61 -16.78 -25.13 -4.97
C GLU A 61 -17.64 -23.85 -5.08
N SER A 62 -17.03 -22.67 -4.96
CA SER A 62 -17.71 -21.38 -5.11
C SER A 62 -16.87 -20.44 -5.97
N THR A 63 -17.54 -19.77 -6.90
CA THR A 63 -16.97 -18.59 -7.56
C THR A 63 -16.94 -17.45 -6.54
N ALA A 64 -15.81 -16.75 -6.44
CA ALA A 64 -15.71 -15.53 -5.64
C ALA A 64 -16.47 -14.40 -6.37
N ASP A 65 -17.78 -14.36 -6.14
CA ASP A 65 -18.62 -13.27 -6.61
C ASP A 65 -18.31 -12.01 -5.80
N SER A 66 -18.03 -10.90 -6.48
CA SER A 66 -17.64 -9.63 -5.87
C SER A 66 -18.72 -9.06 -4.94
N SER A 67 -19.98 -9.46 -5.11
CA SER A 67 -21.09 -9.01 -4.25
C SER A 67 -21.20 -9.79 -2.92
N ALA A 68 -20.65 -11.00 -2.87
CA ALA A 68 -20.84 -11.95 -1.77
C ALA A 68 -19.52 -12.36 -1.07
N ASP A 69 -18.39 -12.25 -1.76
CA ASP A 69 -17.08 -12.60 -1.21
C ASP A 69 -16.56 -11.48 -0.29
N PRO A 70 -16.37 -11.76 1.01
CA PRO A 70 -16.00 -10.73 1.98
C PRO A 70 -14.58 -10.17 1.75
N TYR A 71 -13.69 -10.91 1.10
CA TYR A 71 -12.33 -10.45 0.83
C TYR A 71 -12.29 -9.51 -0.37
N VAL A 72 -13.02 -9.86 -1.43
CA VAL A 72 -13.17 -8.99 -2.60
C VAL A 72 -13.81 -7.68 -2.20
N ARG A 73 -14.93 -7.75 -1.47
CA ARG A 73 -15.65 -6.58 -0.98
C ARG A 73 -14.80 -5.73 -0.03
N GLY A 74 -14.10 -6.37 0.91
CA GLY A 74 -13.26 -5.66 1.88
C GLY A 74 -12.14 -4.86 1.23
N MET A 75 -11.54 -5.36 0.15
CA MET A 75 -10.52 -4.62 -0.59
C MET A 75 -11.09 -3.36 -1.26
N ASP A 76 -12.18 -3.51 -2.01
CA ASP A 76 -12.79 -2.39 -2.75
C ASP A 76 -13.33 -1.30 -1.80
N GLU A 77 -14.01 -1.71 -0.73
CA GLU A 77 -14.57 -0.79 0.27
C GLU A 77 -13.45 -0.07 1.04
N TRP A 78 -12.38 -0.77 1.42
CA TRP A 78 -11.28 -0.16 2.16
C TRP A 78 -10.52 0.87 1.34
N ILE A 79 -10.21 0.58 0.07
CA ILE A 79 -9.53 1.53 -0.81
C ILE A 79 -10.37 2.80 -0.96
N SER A 80 -11.65 2.63 -1.31
CA SER A 80 -12.59 3.76 -1.48
C SER A 80 -12.78 4.59 -0.21
N PHE A 81 -12.73 3.95 0.96
CA PHE A 81 -12.84 4.64 2.25
C PHE A 81 -11.56 5.40 2.61
N ALA A 82 -10.38 4.81 2.40
CA ALA A 82 -9.10 5.43 2.67
C ALA A 82 -8.87 6.67 1.81
N GLU A 83 -9.28 6.64 0.53
CA GLU A 83 -9.24 7.81 -0.36
C GLU A 83 -10.02 9.01 0.23
N GLN A 84 -11.19 8.76 0.81
CA GLN A 84 -12.01 9.83 1.40
C GLN A 84 -11.39 10.39 2.69
N ILE A 85 -10.79 9.54 3.52
CA ILE A 85 -10.11 10.00 4.75
C ILE A 85 -8.90 10.86 4.42
N HIS A 86 -8.14 10.45 3.40
CA HIS A 86 -6.86 11.08 3.05
C HIS A 86 -6.96 12.11 1.91
N ALA A 87 -8.17 12.52 1.54
CA ALA A 87 -8.44 13.61 0.61
C ALA A 87 -8.21 14.99 1.28
N TYR A 88 -6.95 15.29 1.62
CA TYR A 88 -6.59 16.58 2.20
C TYR A 88 -6.73 17.71 1.17
N PRO A 89 -7.25 18.89 1.56
CA PRO A 89 -7.34 20.04 0.67
C PRO A 89 -5.96 20.41 0.14
N THR A 90 -5.83 20.57 -1.16
CA THR A 90 -4.59 21.08 -1.76
C THR A 90 -4.58 22.60 -1.72
N GLU A 91 -3.40 23.24 -1.83
CA GLU A 91 -3.31 24.71 -1.89
C GLU A 91 -4.17 25.30 -3.03
N LYS A 92 -4.41 24.53 -4.10
CA LYS A 92 -5.31 24.89 -5.21
C LYS A 92 -6.79 24.94 -4.80
N ASP A 93 -7.23 24.07 -3.89
CA ASP A 93 -8.61 24.07 -3.36
C ASP A 93 -8.84 25.23 -2.39
N THR A 94 -7.78 25.72 -1.76
CA THR A 94 -7.84 26.81 -0.79
C THR A 94 -7.80 28.19 -1.47
N ALA A 95 -7.11 28.29 -2.62
CA ALA A 95 -7.02 29.52 -3.42
C ALA A 95 -8.29 29.82 -4.25
N ALA A 96 -9.19 28.84 -4.41
CA ALA A 96 -10.44 28.98 -5.17
C ALA A 96 -11.65 29.39 -4.32
N LYS A 97 -11.44 29.73 -3.03
CA LYS A 97 -12.52 30.08 -2.08
C LYS A 97 -12.48 31.54 -1.66
#